data_AF-K6GQX2-F1
#
_entry.id   AF-K6GQX2-F1
#
_cell.length_a   1.000
_cell.length_b   1.000
_cell.length_c   1.000
_cell.angle_alpha   90.00
_cell.angle_beta   90.00
_cell.angle_gamma   90.00
#
_symmetry.space_group_name_H-M   'P 1'
#
loop_
_entity.id
_entity.type
_entity.pdbx_description
1 polymer ?
#
loop_
_entity_poly.entity_id
_entity_poly.type
_entity_poly.pdbx_seq_one_letter_code
_entity_poly.pdbx_strand_id
1 'polypeptide(L)'
;MILPTPWFAPLLAMLVLAGPTSAAQGPGGSATPPCGPRSVWTLPRDIFSACLETNPDASICLLRIMEQRGVPHQVLACAKALEGEAFITDFRPMGRVSLATAEYPLRANTNWVPFLVGGNPPLVSTELADAPDIAGDPAYPALKQRYPDLTLWPGDAEFRTMERLPDNRQRFLFAYPLRDGCHACALAGHALIALDFDASGAYLGPRFIRLERSP
;
A
#
# COMPACT_ATOMS: atom_id res chain seq x y z
N MET A 1 18.26 62.07 69.32
CA MET A 1 17.04 61.99 70.15
C MET A 1 15.86 62.21 69.23
N ILE A 2 14.91 61.26 69.19
CA ILE A 2 13.49 61.42 68.79
C ILE A 2 13.18 61.57 67.26
N LEU A 3 12.59 60.49 66.72
CA LEU A 3 11.64 60.38 65.58
C LEU A 3 10.33 61.17 65.86
N PRO A 4 9.41 61.53 64.91
CA PRO A 4 8.84 60.60 63.90
C PRO A 4 8.25 61.18 62.57
N THR A 5 7.85 60.23 61.70
CA THR A 5 6.90 60.10 60.54
C THR A 5 5.91 61.24 60.13
N PRO A 6 5.13 61.17 58.99
CA PRO A 6 4.83 60.04 58.07
C PRO A 6 4.72 60.33 56.52
N TRP A 7 4.75 59.21 55.79
CA TRP A 7 3.95 58.75 54.63
C TRP A 7 3.53 59.67 53.47
N PHE A 8 3.90 59.29 52.24
CA PHE A 8 2.98 59.14 51.08
C PHE A 8 3.55 58.12 50.09
N ALA A 9 2.69 57.19 49.64
CA ALA A 9 2.96 56.20 48.60
C ALA A 9 2.65 56.77 47.20
N PRO A 10 3.18 56.15 46.13
CA PRO A 10 2.38 56.00 44.93
C PRO A 10 2.33 54.55 44.42
N LEU A 11 1.13 54.15 43.99
CA LEU A 11 0.89 52.98 43.15
C LEU A 11 1.52 53.21 41.77
N LEU A 12 2.31 52.26 41.29
CA LEU A 12 2.62 52.09 39.87
C LEU A 12 1.89 50.86 39.33
N ALA A 13 0.99 51.07 38.38
CA ALA A 13 0.36 50.03 37.60
C ALA A 13 1.35 49.51 36.54
N MET A 14 1.74 48.24 36.61
CA MET A 14 2.44 47.56 35.50
C MET A 14 1.41 46.81 34.65
N LEU A 15 1.23 47.31 33.43
CA LEU A 15 0.44 46.66 32.38
C LEU A 15 1.33 45.58 31.73
N VAL A 16 1.05 44.30 31.99
CA VAL A 16 1.72 43.18 31.32
C VAL A 16 0.95 42.85 30.04
N LEU A 17 1.51 43.23 28.89
CA LEU A 17 1.02 42.81 27.57
C LEU A 17 1.40 41.33 27.35
N ALA A 18 0.45 40.43 27.62
CA ALA A 18 0.56 39.02 27.22
C ALA A 18 0.27 38.92 25.70
N GLY A 19 1.32 38.88 24.89
CA GLY A 19 1.21 38.53 23.47
C GLY A 19 0.89 37.03 23.31
N PRO A 20 0.02 36.63 22.37
CA PRO A 20 -0.22 35.22 22.12
C PRO A 20 1.05 34.61 21.51
N THR A 21 1.70 33.71 22.25
CA THR A 21 2.68 32.79 21.69
C THR A 21 1.95 31.81 20.77
N SER A 22 1.86 32.14 19.48
CA SER A 22 1.59 31.15 18.44
C SER A 22 2.75 30.15 18.44
N ALA A 23 2.55 29.01 19.10
CA ALA A 23 3.36 27.83 18.85
C ALA A 23 3.12 27.43 17.40
N ALA A 24 4.10 27.71 16.53
CA ALA A 24 4.13 27.16 15.20
C ALA A 24 4.17 25.62 15.31
N GLN A 25 3.05 24.98 15.02
CA GLN A 25 3.01 23.55 14.75
C GLN A 25 3.84 23.33 13.48
N GLY A 26 5.04 22.78 13.64
CA GLY A 26 5.83 22.29 12.51
C GLY A 26 5.01 21.27 11.70
N PRO A 27 5.30 21.10 10.40
CA PRO A 27 4.58 20.14 9.58
C PRO A 27 4.65 18.76 10.24
N GLY A 28 3.48 18.16 10.42
CA GLY A 28 3.28 16.90 11.14
C GLY A 28 4.32 15.86 10.74
N GLY A 29 4.94 15.26 11.75
CA GLY A 29 5.85 14.14 11.57
C GLY A 29 5.19 13.11 10.68
N SER A 30 5.81 12.83 9.54
CA SER A 30 5.34 11.81 8.61
C SER A 30 5.30 10.49 9.39
N ALA A 31 4.10 10.01 9.70
CA ALA A 31 3.94 8.70 10.31
C ALA A 31 4.72 7.70 9.46
N THR A 32 5.59 6.91 10.08
CA THR A 32 6.35 5.89 9.35
C THR A 32 5.33 4.97 8.65
N PRO A 33 5.46 4.75 7.33
CA PRO A 33 4.52 3.88 6.63
C PRO A 33 4.52 2.48 7.28
N PRO A 34 3.35 1.83 7.38
CA PRO A 34 3.21 0.55 8.06
C PRO A 34 4.10 -0.53 7.44
N CYS A 35 4.26 -0.51 6.12
CA CYS A 35 5.09 -1.42 5.35
C CYS A 35 6.35 -0.73 4.81
N GLY A 36 7.48 -1.41 4.90
CA GLY A 36 8.77 -0.94 4.40
C GLY A 36 9.82 -2.06 4.33
N PRO A 37 11.10 -1.75 4.09
CA PRO A 37 12.14 -2.78 3.91
C PRO A 37 12.34 -3.66 5.15
N ARG A 38 12.10 -3.17 6.38
CA ARG A 38 12.17 -4.01 7.60
C ARG A 38 10.87 -4.74 7.94
N SER A 39 9.87 -4.67 7.04
CA SER A 39 8.66 -5.50 7.12
C SER A 39 8.83 -6.83 6.37
N VAL A 40 9.94 -7.02 5.64
CA VAL A 40 10.23 -8.27 4.95
C VAL A 40 10.41 -9.39 5.96
N TRP A 41 9.64 -10.46 5.79
CA TRP A 41 9.61 -11.61 6.67
C TRP A 41 9.40 -12.90 5.86
N THR A 42 9.78 -14.02 6.46
CA THR A 42 9.59 -15.35 5.88
C THR A 42 8.82 -16.19 6.87
N LEU A 43 7.75 -16.85 6.41
CA LEU A 43 6.94 -17.73 7.22
C LEU A 43 7.72 -19.01 7.59
N PRO A 44 7.98 -19.26 8.88
CA PRO A 44 8.43 -20.56 9.36
C PRO A 44 7.44 -21.68 9.01
N ARG A 45 7.93 -22.83 8.53
CA ARG A 45 7.08 -23.95 8.06
C ARG A 45 6.10 -24.47 9.11
N ASP A 46 6.44 -24.41 10.38
CA ASP A 46 5.62 -24.88 11.50
C ASP A 46 4.36 -24.02 11.76
N ILE A 47 4.35 -22.77 11.31
CA ILE A 47 3.22 -21.85 11.50
C ILE A 47 2.06 -22.18 10.56
N PHE A 48 2.37 -22.56 9.32
CA PHE A 48 1.36 -22.88 8.32
C PHE A 48 0.48 -24.07 8.76
N SER A 49 1.10 -25.16 9.21
CA SER A 49 0.39 -26.35 9.71
C SER A 49 -0.48 -26.01 10.92
N ALA A 50 0.04 -25.22 11.87
CA ALA A 50 -0.71 -24.82 13.05
C ALA A 50 -1.99 -24.05 12.70
N CYS A 51 -1.97 -23.20 11.66
CA CYS A 51 -3.15 -22.45 11.25
C CYS A 51 -4.23 -23.30 10.56
N LEU A 52 -3.82 -24.23 9.70
CA LEU A 52 -4.77 -25.13 9.04
C LEU A 52 -5.46 -26.10 10.02
N GLU A 53 -4.77 -26.48 11.09
CA GLU A 53 -5.29 -27.45 12.07
C GLU A 53 -6.26 -26.84 13.09
N THR A 54 -6.15 -25.55 13.39
CA THR A 54 -6.75 -24.98 14.62
C THR A 54 -7.77 -23.87 14.43
N ASN A 55 -8.03 -23.36 13.22
CA ASN A 55 -8.85 -22.16 13.06
C ASN A 55 -9.83 -22.21 11.87
N PRO A 56 -11.12 -21.91 12.09
CA PRO A 56 -12.07 -21.66 11.00
C PRO A 56 -11.85 -20.29 10.33
N ASP A 57 -11.17 -19.36 11.01
CA ASP A 57 -10.75 -18.05 10.49
C ASP A 57 -9.22 -18.01 10.36
N ALA A 58 -8.78 -18.19 9.12
CA ALA A 58 -7.38 -18.27 8.74
C ALA A 58 -6.63 -16.94 8.97
N SER A 59 -7.30 -15.81 8.79
CA SER A 59 -6.74 -14.46 8.83
C SER A 59 -6.31 -14.05 10.25
N ILE A 60 -7.13 -14.37 11.25
CA ILE A 60 -6.78 -14.13 12.66
C ILE A 60 -5.64 -15.06 13.12
N CYS A 61 -5.52 -16.25 12.51
CA CYS A 61 -4.51 -17.21 12.92
C CYS A 61 -3.08 -16.70 12.71
N LEU A 62 -2.77 -16.23 11.50
CA LEU A 62 -1.43 -15.83 11.11
C LEU A 62 -0.94 -14.69 11.99
N LEU A 63 -1.74 -13.62 12.12
CA LEU A 63 -1.39 -12.46 12.92
C LEU A 63 -1.14 -12.83 14.39
N ARG A 64 -2.00 -13.67 14.98
CA ARG A 64 -1.83 -14.14 16.37
C ARG A 64 -0.51 -14.89 16.57
N ILE A 65 -0.15 -15.78 15.64
CA ILE A 65 1.10 -16.53 15.76
C ILE A 65 2.32 -15.61 15.59
N MET A 66 2.24 -14.64 14.66
CA MET A 66 3.28 -13.62 14.51
C MET A 66 3.49 -12.85 15.83
N GLU A 67 2.42 -12.46 16.52
CA GLU A 67 2.50 -11.80 17.84
C GLU A 67 3.14 -12.70 18.90
N GLN A 68 2.71 -13.96 19.01
CA GLN A 68 3.23 -14.93 19.99
C GLN A 68 4.72 -15.24 19.79
N ARG A 69 5.20 -15.21 18.55
CA ARG A 69 6.61 -15.46 18.20
C ARG A 69 7.50 -14.21 18.33
N GLY A 70 6.93 -13.07 18.69
CA GLY A 70 7.69 -11.83 18.87
C GLY A 70 8.33 -11.34 17.58
N VAL A 71 7.64 -11.42 16.44
CA VAL A 71 8.16 -10.87 15.18
C VAL A 71 8.47 -9.37 15.34
N PRO A 72 9.42 -8.80 14.57
CA PRO A 72 9.75 -7.38 14.67
C PRO A 72 8.52 -6.48 14.52
N HIS A 73 8.47 -5.38 15.28
CA HIS A 73 7.30 -4.47 15.30
C HIS A 73 6.88 -3.99 13.90
N GLN A 74 7.83 -3.73 12.99
CA GLN A 74 7.51 -3.28 11.63
C GLN A 74 6.93 -4.39 10.74
N VAL A 75 7.27 -5.66 11.00
CA VAL A 75 6.64 -6.81 10.34
C VAL A 75 5.19 -6.91 10.81
N LEU A 76 4.95 -6.81 12.12
CA LEU A 76 3.62 -6.88 12.70
C LEU A 76 2.73 -5.70 12.27
N ALA A 77 3.27 -4.48 12.25
CA ALA A 77 2.54 -3.30 11.80
C ALA A 77 2.12 -3.41 10.32
N CYS A 78 2.99 -3.95 9.47
CA CYS A 78 2.65 -4.19 8.07
C CYS A 78 1.61 -5.30 7.91
N ALA A 79 1.74 -6.42 8.65
CA ALA A 79 0.74 -7.48 8.64
C ALA A 79 -0.64 -6.98 9.07
N LYS A 80 -0.71 -6.10 10.08
CA LYS A 80 -1.96 -5.42 10.48
C LYS A 80 -2.54 -4.51 9.40
N ALA A 81 -1.69 -3.81 8.66
CA ALA A 81 -2.12 -3.01 7.50
C ALA A 81 -2.60 -3.86 6.32
N LEU A 82 -2.19 -5.14 6.27
CA LEU A 82 -2.67 -6.18 5.37
C LEU A 82 -3.79 -7.02 6.01
N GLU A 83 -4.50 -6.46 7.00
CA GLU A 83 -5.66 -7.07 7.67
C GLU A 83 -5.37 -8.40 8.40
N GLY A 84 -4.08 -8.72 8.62
CA GLY A 84 -3.63 -9.94 9.29
C GLY A 84 -3.51 -11.16 8.37
N GLU A 85 -3.88 -11.03 7.09
CA GLU A 85 -3.95 -12.17 6.14
C GLU A 85 -2.62 -12.45 5.44
N ALA A 86 -1.71 -11.48 5.45
CA ALA A 86 -0.48 -11.53 4.68
C ALA A 86 0.70 -10.86 5.41
N PHE A 87 1.88 -11.10 4.85
CA PHE A 87 3.13 -10.43 5.23
C PHE A 87 3.96 -10.17 3.97
N ILE A 88 4.88 -9.21 4.04
CA ILE A 88 5.75 -8.89 2.91
C ILE A 88 6.93 -9.87 2.86
N THR A 89 7.18 -10.46 1.70
CA THR A 89 8.30 -11.37 1.43
C THR A 89 9.42 -10.75 0.61
N ASP A 90 9.13 -9.69 -0.15
CA ASP A 90 10.11 -8.93 -0.90
C ASP A 90 9.82 -7.43 -0.87
N PHE A 91 10.86 -6.61 -0.91
CA PHE A 91 10.75 -5.15 -0.95
C PHE A 91 11.81 -4.58 -1.90
N ARG A 92 11.34 -3.83 -2.89
CA ARG A 92 12.17 -3.20 -3.93
C ARG A 92 11.99 -1.69 -3.88
N PRO A 93 13.00 -0.93 -3.39
CA PRO A 93 12.94 0.52 -3.39
C PRO A 93 12.91 1.06 -4.83
N MET A 94 11.94 1.91 -5.15
CA MET A 94 11.75 2.44 -6.51
C MET A 94 11.62 3.97 -6.59
N GLY A 95 11.77 4.67 -5.47
CA GLY A 95 11.59 6.10 -5.36
C GLY A 95 10.79 6.46 -4.12
N ARG A 96 9.88 7.42 -4.25
CA ARG A 96 8.93 7.76 -3.19
C ARG A 96 8.00 6.60 -2.89
N VAL A 97 7.45 6.00 -3.95
CA VAL A 97 6.69 4.75 -3.88
C VAL A 97 7.61 3.61 -4.25
N SER A 98 7.50 2.51 -3.51
CA SER A 98 8.28 1.28 -3.69
C SER A 98 7.36 0.11 -4.02
N LEU A 99 7.93 -0.97 -4.53
CA LEU A 99 7.22 -2.21 -4.80
C LEU A 99 7.50 -3.19 -3.66
N ALA A 100 6.47 -3.85 -3.16
CA ALA A 100 6.59 -4.95 -2.22
C ALA A 100 5.82 -6.17 -2.76
N THR A 101 6.18 -7.37 -2.34
CA THR A 101 5.40 -8.58 -2.60
C THR A 101 4.84 -9.07 -1.28
N ALA A 102 3.52 -9.16 -1.17
CA ALA A 102 2.82 -9.76 -0.05
C ALA A 102 2.55 -11.24 -0.34
N GLU A 103 2.80 -12.10 0.64
CA GLU A 103 2.37 -13.50 0.62
C GLU A 103 1.13 -13.70 1.48
N TYR A 104 0.09 -14.29 0.89
CA TYR A 104 -1.15 -14.71 1.52
C TYR A 104 -1.15 -16.24 1.62
N PRO A 105 -0.51 -16.82 2.65
CA PRO A 105 -0.26 -18.26 2.72
C PRO A 105 -1.55 -19.09 2.78
N LEU A 106 -2.65 -18.50 3.23
CA LEU A 106 -3.92 -19.21 3.47
C LEU A 106 -4.94 -19.02 2.34
N ARG A 107 -4.57 -18.34 1.25
CA ARG A 107 -5.37 -18.29 0.02
C ARG A 107 -5.23 -19.61 -0.76
N ALA A 108 -6.26 -19.91 -1.56
CA ALA A 108 -6.35 -21.18 -2.29
C ALA A 108 -5.67 -21.14 -3.68
N ASN A 109 -5.58 -19.97 -4.32
CA ASN A 109 -5.22 -19.86 -5.75
C ASN A 109 -4.02 -18.93 -5.97
N THR A 110 -4.15 -17.64 -5.65
CA THR A 110 -3.08 -16.64 -5.82
C THR A 110 -2.57 -16.21 -4.46
N ASN A 111 -1.36 -16.66 -4.13
CA ASN A 111 -0.77 -16.46 -2.81
C ASN A 111 0.26 -15.33 -2.79
N TRP A 112 0.59 -14.71 -3.94
CA TRP A 112 1.50 -13.58 -4.00
C TRP A 112 0.84 -12.40 -4.69
N VAL A 113 0.86 -11.26 -4.03
CA VAL A 113 0.23 -10.02 -4.53
C VAL A 113 1.28 -8.91 -4.48
N PRO A 114 1.58 -8.25 -5.60
CA PRO A 114 2.36 -7.03 -5.58
C PRO A 114 1.60 -5.90 -4.86
N PHE A 115 2.32 -5.09 -4.11
CA PHE A 115 1.78 -3.89 -3.45
C PHE A 115 2.68 -2.70 -3.74
N LEU A 116 2.06 -1.53 -3.87
CA LEU A 116 2.77 -0.26 -3.95
C LEU A 116 2.73 0.40 -2.56
N VAL A 117 3.92 0.69 -2.03
CA VAL A 117 4.11 1.07 -0.63
C VAL A 117 4.80 2.43 -0.50
N GLY A 118 4.43 3.19 0.53
CA GLY A 118 5.04 4.50 0.83
C GLY A 118 4.43 5.70 0.10
N GLY A 119 3.30 5.50 -0.59
CA GLY A 119 2.50 6.57 -1.19
C GLY A 119 1.43 7.13 -0.24
N ASN A 120 0.45 7.80 -0.82
CA ASN A 120 -0.83 8.15 -0.19
C ASN A 120 -1.98 7.60 -1.06
N PRO A 121 -2.71 6.57 -0.60
CA PRO A 121 -2.60 5.91 0.69
C PRO A 121 -1.26 5.16 0.87
N PRO A 122 -0.86 4.83 2.11
CA PRO A 122 0.45 4.22 2.41
C PRO A 122 0.65 2.83 1.78
N LEU A 123 -0.45 2.17 1.42
CA LEU A 123 -0.51 0.86 0.82
C LEU A 123 -1.56 0.87 -0.30
N VAL A 124 -1.17 0.48 -1.50
CA VAL A 124 -2.07 0.33 -2.66
C VAL A 124 -1.93 -1.09 -3.18
N SER A 125 -3.02 -1.84 -3.17
CA SER A 125 -3.09 -3.19 -3.76
C SER A 125 -3.05 -3.10 -5.28
N THR A 126 -2.42 -4.09 -5.93
CA THR A 126 -2.57 -4.30 -7.37
C THR A 126 -3.77 -5.19 -7.71
N GLU A 127 -4.46 -5.75 -6.72
CA GLU A 127 -5.76 -6.38 -6.96
C GLU A 127 -6.80 -5.28 -7.17
N LEU A 128 -7.27 -5.12 -8.41
CA LEU A 128 -8.16 -4.02 -8.76
C LEU A 128 -9.62 -4.40 -8.45
N ALA A 129 -10.24 -3.66 -7.53
CA ALA A 129 -11.68 -3.76 -7.28
C ALA A 129 -12.48 -3.35 -8.54
N ASP A 130 -12.09 -2.24 -9.15
CA ASP A 130 -12.66 -1.73 -10.39
C ASP A 130 -11.57 -1.69 -11.47
N ALA A 131 -11.62 -2.66 -12.38
CA ALA A 131 -10.69 -2.72 -13.48
C ALA A 131 -11.07 -1.71 -14.59
N PRO A 132 -10.10 -1.01 -15.20
CA PRO A 132 -10.35 -0.17 -16.37
C PRO A 132 -11.00 -0.92 -17.53
N ASP A 133 -11.84 -0.24 -18.31
CA ASP A 133 -12.40 -0.79 -19.54
C ASP A 133 -11.30 -0.99 -20.60
N ILE A 134 -11.27 -2.19 -21.18
CA ILE A 134 -10.32 -2.61 -22.22
C ILE A 134 -10.96 -2.74 -23.60
N ALA A 135 -12.29 -2.61 -23.70
CA ALA A 135 -13.04 -2.85 -24.93
C ALA A 135 -12.72 -1.82 -26.03
N GLY A 136 -12.20 -0.65 -25.65
CA GLY A 136 -11.75 0.39 -26.57
C GLY A 136 -10.44 0.09 -27.29
N ASP A 137 -9.71 -0.97 -26.93
CA ASP A 137 -8.46 -1.33 -27.60
C ASP A 137 -8.71 -1.96 -28.99
N PRO A 138 -7.97 -1.56 -30.05
CA PRO A 138 -8.15 -2.13 -31.39
C PRO A 138 -7.93 -3.65 -31.49
N ALA A 139 -7.18 -4.27 -30.57
CA ALA A 139 -6.98 -5.72 -30.53
C ALA A 139 -8.16 -6.46 -29.87
N TYR A 140 -9.02 -5.76 -29.12
CA TYR A 140 -10.08 -6.37 -28.34
C TYR A 140 -11.09 -7.17 -29.19
N PRO A 141 -11.62 -6.67 -30.34
CA PRO A 141 -12.59 -7.43 -31.13
C PRO A 141 -12.05 -8.78 -31.61
N ALA A 142 -10.80 -8.81 -32.06
CA ALA A 142 -10.16 -10.05 -32.52
C ALA A 142 -9.93 -11.04 -31.37
N LEU A 143 -9.57 -10.55 -30.19
CA LEU A 143 -9.43 -11.38 -28.99
C LEU A 143 -10.79 -11.93 -28.55
N LYS A 144 -11.84 -11.11 -28.51
CA LYS A 144 -13.18 -11.53 -28.11
C LYS A 144 -13.80 -12.51 -29.10
N GLN A 145 -13.49 -12.39 -30.39
CA GLN A 145 -13.91 -13.36 -31.40
C GLN A 145 -13.25 -14.73 -31.19
N ARG A 146 -11.97 -14.75 -30.81
CA ARG A 146 -11.21 -15.99 -30.57
C ARG A 146 -11.48 -16.63 -29.21
N TYR A 147 -11.75 -15.79 -28.20
CA TYR A 147 -12.00 -16.16 -26.81
C TYR A 147 -13.35 -15.54 -26.40
N PRO A 148 -14.47 -16.24 -26.66
CA PRO A 148 -15.81 -15.70 -26.40
C PRO A 148 -16.03 -15.28 -24.95
N ASP A 149 -15.36 -15.92 -23.99
CA ASP A 149 -15.44 -15.65 -22.57
C ASP A 149 -14.22 -14.83 -22.07
N LEU A 150 -13.58 -14.08 -22.97
CA LEU A 150 -12.47 -13.17 -22.63
C LEU A 150 -12.83 -12.30 -21.42
N THR A 151 -12.06 -12.51 -20.36
CA THR A 151 -12.22 -11.92 -19.04
C THR A 151 -10.86 -11.40 -18.57
N LEU A 152 -10.83 -10.16 -18.08
CA LEU A 152 -9.68 -9.61 -17.38
C LEU A 152 -9.64 -10.16 -15.95
N TRP A 153 -8.47 -10.61 -15.51
CA TRP A 153 -8.25 -11.14 -14.17
C TRP A 153 -7.52 -10.10 -13.30
N PRO A 154 -8.26 -9.24 -12.57
CA PRO A 154 -7.67 -8.11 -11.87
C PRO A 154 -6.89 -8.50 -10.61
N GLY A 155 -6.95 -9.76 -10.17
CA GLY A 155 -6.20 -10.26 -9.01
C GLY A 155 -4.78 -10.75 -9.33
N ASP A 156 -4.45 -10.95 -10.61
CA ASP A 156 -3.24 -11.66 -11.03
C ASP A 156 -2.22 -10.71 -11.68
N ALA A 157 -1.99 -9.56 -11.06
CA ALA A 157 -1.09 -8.54 -11.59
C ALA A 157 0.38 -9.00 -11.62
N GLU A 158 1.03 -8.93 -12.78
CA GLU A 158 2.47 -9.16 -12.93
C GLU A 158 3.19 -7.81 -13.10
N PHE A 159 4.13 -7.50 -12.22
CA PHE A 159 4.93 -6.27 -12.34
C PHE A 159 5.79 -6.30 -13.60
N ARG A 160 5.68 -5.28 -14.44
CA ARG A 160 6.52 -5.11 -15.64
C ARG A 160 7.68 -4.16 -15.39
N THR A 161 7.39 -2.92 -15.03
CA THR A 161 8.41 -1.89 -14.84
C THR A 161 7.88 -0.71 -14.04
N MET A 162 8.81 0.12 -13.58
CA MET A 162 8.53 1.44 -13.02
C MET A 162 9.17 2.50 -13.90
N GLU A 163 8.38 3.47 -14.32
CA GLU A 163 8.80 4.61 -15.13
C GLU A 163 8.78 5.87 -14.26
N ARG A 164 9.87 6.64 -14.32
CA ARG A 164 9.86 8.02 -13.84
C ARG A 164 9.28 8.90 -14.94
N LEU A 165 8.21 9.58 -14.60
CA LEU A 165 7.56 10.57 -15.45
C LEU A 165 8.12 11.97 -15.14
N PRO A 166 7.84 12.99 -15.97
CA PRO A 166 8.12 14.37 -15.64
C PRO A 166 7.58 14.78 -14.26
N ASP A 167 8.19 15.82 -13.68
CA ASP A 167 7.82 16.36 -12.37
C ASP A 167 7.95 15.36 -11.20
N ASN A 168 8.89 14.41 -11.29
CA ASN A 168 9.13 13.37 -10.27
C ASN A 168 7.91 12.46 -10.00
N ARG A 169 7.00 12.36 -10.96
CA ARG A 169 5.88 11.41 -10.90
C ARG A 169 6.38 9.98 -11.14
N GLN A 170 5.68 8.99 -10.59
CA GLN A 170 6.00 7.57 -10.79
C GLN A 170 4.83 6.86 -11.48
N ARG A 171 5.15 5.98 -12.43
CA ARG A 171 4.20 5.06 -13.06
C ARG A 171 4.68 3.63 -12.84
N PHE A 172 3.81 2.78 -12.34
CA PHE A 172 4.06 1.36 -12.24
C PHE A 172 3.21 0.63 -13.28
N LEU A 173 3.84 -0.13 -14.15
CA LEU A 173 3.17 -0.90 -15.18
C LEU A 173 3.01 -2.34 -14.72
N PHE A 174 1.79 -2.84 -14.79
CA PHE A 174 1.42 -4.21 -14.46
C PHE A 174 0.70 -4.85 -15.64
N ALA A 175 1.02 -6.10 -15.92
CA ALA A 175 0.30 -6.92 -16.88
C ALA A 175 -0.71 -7.79 -16.14
N TYR A 176 -1.97 -7.67 -16.51
CA TYR A 176 -3.07 -8.44 -15.94
C TYR A 176 -3.53 -9.47 -16.97
N PRO A 177 -3.65 -10.76 -16.62
CA PRO A 177 -3.97 -11.79 -17.60
C PRO A 177 -5.39 -11.64 -18.13
N LEU A 178 -5.54 -11.91 -19.41
CA LEU A 178 -6.81 -12.08 -20.08
C LEU A 178 -7.01 -13.57 -20.32
N ARG A 179 -8.09 -14.15 -19.78
CA ARG A 179 -8.38 -15.58 -19.95
C ARG A 179 -9.78 -15.79 -20.46
N ASP A 180 -10.01 -16.95 -21.05
CA ASP A 180 -11.31 -17.38 -21.56
C ASP A 180 -12.16 -17.98 -20.43
N GLY A 181 -12.74 -17.13 -19.59
CA GLY A 181 -13.78 -17.49 -18.62
C GLY A 181 -13.35 -18.18 -17.31
N CYS A 182 -12.20 -18.86 -17.24
CA CYS A 182 -11.76 -19.54 -16.01
C CYS A 182 -10.25 -19.36 -15.68
N HIS A 183 -9.89 -19.57 -14.41
CA HIS A 183 -8.52 -19.34 -13.92
C HIS A 183 -7.49 -20.26 -14.60
N ALA A 184 -7.89 -21.49 -14.95
CA ALA A 184 -7.06 -22.47 -15.65
C ALA A 184 -7.24 -22.45 -17.18
N CYS A 185 -8.11 -21.58 -17.71
CA CYS A 185 -8.42 -21.51 -19.12
C CYS A 185 -7.32 -20.81 -19.91
N ALA A 186 -7.42 -20.87 -21.24
CA ALA A 186 -6.43 -20.34 -22.16
C ALA A 186 -6.10 -18.87 -21.86
N LEU A 187 -4.81 -18.56 -21.79
CA LEU A 187 -4.30 -17.19 -21.71
C LEU A 187 -4.38 -16.55 -23.10
N ALA A 188 -5.27 -15.58 -23.26
CA ALA A 188 -5.47 -14.84 -24.51
C ALA A 188 -4.41 -13.73 -24.69
N GLY A 189 -3.86 -13.23 -23.59
CA GLY A 189 -2.91 -12.13 -23.55
C GLY A 189 -2.93 -11.43 -22.20
N HIS A 190 -2.54 -10.17 -22.19
CA HIS A 190 -2.53 -9.32 -21.00
C HIS A 190 -3.10 -7.94 -21.30
N ALA A 191 -3.76 -7.33 -20.31
CA ALA A 191 -3.99 -5.90 -20.29
C ALA A 191 -2.82 -5.24 -19.54
N LEU A 192 -2.13 -4.32 -20.20
CA LEU A 192 -1.13 -3.48 -19.54
C LEU A 192 -1.87 -2.31 -18.88
N ILE A 193 -1.77 -2.22 -17.55
CA ILE A 193 -2.42 -1.17 -16.75
C ILE A 193 -1.35 -0.44 -15.93
N ALA A 194 -1.43 0.88 -15.93
CA ALA A 194 -0.58 1.76 -15.15
C ALA A 194 -1.24 2.13 -13.82
N LEU A 195 -0.46 2.07 -12.74
CA LEU A 195 -0.79 2.68 -11.45
C LEU A 195 0.09 3.92 -11.28
N ASP A 196 -0.50 5.10 -11.42
CA ASP A 196 0.21 6.37 -11.45
C ASP A 196 0.20 7.07 -10.09
N PHE A 197 1.32 7.72 -9.77
CA PHE A 197 1.50 8.52 -8.56
C PHE A 197 2.02 9.91 -8.95
N ASP A 198 1.52 10.93 -8.27
CA ASP A 198 2.04 12.27 -8.43
C ASP A 198 3.40 12.48 -7.71
N ALA A 199 3.97 13.69 -7.80
CA ALA A 199 5.25 14.03 -7.18
C ALA A 199 5.24 13.91 -5.64
N SER A 200 4.06 14.06 -5.02
CA SER A 200 3.84 13.94 -3.58
C SER A 200 3.65 12.49 -3.13
N GLY A 201 3.46 11.57 -4.07
CA GLY A 201 3.16 10.17 -3.82
C GLY A 201 1.68 9.88 -3.71
N ALA A 202 0.79 10.81 -4.09
CA ALA A 202 -0.64 10.56 -4.13
C ALA A 202 -0.98 9.62 -5.28
N TYR A 203 -1.76 8.58 -4.99
CA TYR A 203 -2.24 7.61 -5.97
C TYR A 203 -3.34 8.24 -6.85
N LEU A 204 -3.18 8.11 -8.17
CA LEU A 204 -4.07 8.73 -9.15
C LEU A 204 -5.07 7.75 -9.78
N GLY A 205 -5.03 6.47 -9.36
CA GLY A 205 -5.91 5.42 -9.88
C GLY A 205 -5.28 4.57 -11.00
N PRO A 206 -5.95 3.47 -11.38
CA PRO A 206 -5.51 2.61 -12.46
C PRO A 206 -5.86 3.22 -13.83
N ARG A 207 -4.99 3.03 -14.81
CA ARG A 207 -5.19 3.50 -16.17
C ARG A 207 -4.81 2.43 -17.18
N PHE A 208 -5.76 2.04 -18.01
CA PHE A 208 -5.50 1.15 -19.13
C PHE A 208 -4.49 1.77 -20.12
N ILE A 209 -3.53 0.98 -20.58
CA ILE A 209 -2.51 1.39 -21.55
C ILE A 209 -2.77 0.75 -22.91
N ARG A 210 -2.82 -0.59 -22.95
CA ARG A 210 -3.02 -1.39 -24.18
C ARG A 210 -3.24 -2.86 -23.86
N LEU A 211 -3.75 -3.60 -24.84
CA LEU A 211 -3.69 -5.06 -24.85
C LEU A 211 -2.36 -5.55 -25.44
N GLU A 212 -1.82 -6.60 -24.82
CA GLU A 212 -0.63 -7.31 -25.26
C GLU A 212 -1.03 -8.76 -25.56
N ARG A 213 -0.64 -9.28 -26.72
CA ARG A 213 -0.94 -10.68 -27.07
C ARG A 213 -0.04 -11.61 -26.26
N SER A 214 -0.54 -12.79 -25.94
CA SER A 214 0.35 -13.88 -25.51
C SER A 214 1.37 -14.15 -26.64
N PRO A 215 2.65 -14.35 -26.31
CA PRO A 215 3.63 -14.88 -27.25
C PRO A 215 3.14 -16.17 -27.93
#